data_AF-D4H8N6-F1
#
_entry.id   AF-D4H8N6-F1
#
_cell.length_a   1.000
_cell.length_b   1.000
_cell.length_c   1.000
_cell.angle_alpha   90.00
_cell.angle_beta   90.00
_cell.angle_gamma   90.00
#
_symmetry.space_group_name_H-M   'P 1'
#
loop_
_entity.id
_entity.type
_entity.pdbx_description
1 polymer ?
#
loop_
_entity_poly.entity_id
_entity_poly.type
_entity_poly.pdbx_seq_one_letter_code
_entity_poly.pdbx_strand_id
1 'polypeptide(L)'
;MMAKTRNKYYPDYLPHPGETLAELLDEREMSQKELALRTGLSPKAINEIVKGKALPSRETADKFEPIFGLSANFWMDKSNRYMDYISEAKKRHEAEKQFQFLKQFPFAKAFKFNFVVPFKTRDPYELYDNFLKYFKVSSVEQWKEMWLNPSVAYRKSPAYENNPFAASMWLRQGIIQAENIACELFDKQKAKNIIPEIKKLTMEPNPEIFIPKLLELCCSVGIAVVLIPSIQGCTASGATKWLNSDKVMLLLSLRHKTNDHFWFSFFHEFGHILLHGKKDTFIEDKNSRDVVKEQEADDFASNTLISKSNWDRFEYVGRFDQKSIVDFASKVGVAPGIVLGRLQKKELLPYQHVLTKKLKVYYKWREESA
;
A
#
# COMPACT_ATOMS: atom_id res chain seq x y z
N MET A 1 2.73 -24.51 7.41
CA MET A 1 4.03 -25.15 7.13
C MET A 1 5.11 -24.10 7.18
N MET A 2 6.03 -24.16 8.15
CA MET A 2 7.21 -23.30 8.17
C MET A 2 8.08 -23.64 6.96
N ALA A 3 8.22 -22.72 6.01
CA ALA A 3 9.17 -22.85 4.93
C ALA A 3 10.56 -22.92 5.55
N LYS A 4 11.26 -24.06 5.37
CA LYS A 4 12.68 -24.20 5.69
C LYS A 4 13.41 -23.02 5.04
N THR A 5 14.00 -22.15 5.85
CA THR A 5 14.96 -21.15 5.41
C THR A 5 16.11 -21.91 4.75
N ARG A 6 16.05 -22.07 3.42
CA ARG A 6 17.21 -22.49 2.65
C ARG A 6 18.24 -21.39 2.87
N ASN A 7 19.29 -21.68 3.63
CA ASN A 7 20.50 -20.88 3.62
C ASN A 7 20.94 -20.77 2.16
N LYS A 8 20.61 -19.65 1.50
CA LYS A 8 21.09 -19.37 0.15
C LYS A 8 22.59 -19.12 0.28
N TYR A 9 23.37 -20.08 -0.15
CA TYR A 9 24.81 -19.93 -0.29
C TYR A 9 25.07 -18.92 -1.41
N TYR A 10 25.68 -17.79 -1.05
CA TYR A 10 26.16 -16.79 -1.99
C TYR A 10 27.68 -16.83 -1.93
N PRO A 11 28.36 -17.35 -2.97
CA PRO A 11 29.81 -17.38 -2.96
C PRO A 11 30.35 -15.93 -3.07
N ASP A 12 31.41 -15.62 -2.33
CA ASP A 12 32.12 -14.34 -2.42
C ASP A 12 32.82 -14.15 -3.77
N TYR A 13 32.94 -15.24 -4.52
CA TYR A 13 33.55 -15.29 -5.84
C TYR A 13 32.90 -16.36 -6.71
N LEU A 14 32.48 -15.97 -7.91
CA LEU A 14 32.07 -16.91 -8.94
C LEU A 14 32.94 -16.69 -10.19
N PRO A 15 33.74 -17.68 -10.61
CA PRO A 15 34.62 -17.54 -11.77
C PRO A 15 33.85 -17.11 -13.02
N HIS A 16 34.39 -16.11 -13.72
CA HIS A 16 33.85 -15.69 -15.02
C HIS A 16 34.02 -16.85 -16.03
N PRO A 17 33.07 -17.09 -16.96
CA PRO A 17 33.23 -18.14 -18.00
C PRO A 17 34.53 -18.03 -18.80
N GLY A 18 35.02 -16.81 -18.98
CA GLY A 18 36.32 -16.49 -19.57
C GLY A 18 37.54 -17.03 -18.83
N GLU A 19 37.48 -17.18 -17.51
CA GLU A 19 38.54 -17.85 -16.74
C GLU A 19 38.56 -19.34 -17.08
N THR A 20 37.39 -19.99 -17.15
CA THR A 20 37.29 -21.38 -17.64
C THR A 20 37.79 -21.51 -19.08
N LEU A 21 37.53 -20.51 -19.94
CA LEU A 21 38.08 -20.50 -21.29
C LEU A 21 39.61 -20.36 -21.28
N ALA A 22 40.18 -19.54 -20.41
CA ALA A 22 41.63 -19.40 -20.26
C ALA A 22 42.27 -20.71 -19.79
N GLU A 23 41.70 -21.35 -18.76
CA GLU A 23 42.14 -22.65 -18.24
C GLU A 23 42.14 -23.72 -19.35
N LEU A 24 41.07 -23.81 -20.14
CA LEU A 24 40.98 -24.78 -21.25
C LEU A 24 41.95 -24.50 -22.41
N LEU A 25 42.31 -23.23 -22.63
CA LEU A 25 43.33 -22.85 -23.61
C LEU A 25 44.72 -23.27 -23.12
N ASP A 26 45.02 -23.03 -21.84
CA ASP A 26 46.30 -23.40 -21.23
C ASP A 26 46.45 -24.93 -21.16
N GLU A 27 45.42 -25.67 -20.74
CA GLU A 27 45.40 -27.15 -20.70
C GLU A 27 45.66 -27.80 -22.07
N ARG A 28 45.29 -27.12 -23.15
CA ARG A 28 45.43 -27.61 -24.53
C ARG A 28 46.59 -26.97 -25.27
N GLU A 29 47.41 -26.17 -24.59
CA GLU A 29 48.49 -25.37 -25.18
C GLU A 29 48.04 -24.57 -26.41
N MET A 30 46.78 -24.11 -26.41
CA MET A 30 46.13 -23.46 -27.55
C MET A 30 46.16 -21.93 -27.39
N SER A 31 46.64 -21.22 -28.39
CA SER A 31 46.60 -19.75 -28.36
C SER A 31 45.20 -19.18 -28.64
N GLN A 32 44.88 -18.00 -28.11
CA GLN A 32 43.62 -17.30 -28.44
C GLN A 32 43.46 -17.03 -29.95
N LYS A 33 44.57 -16.82 -30.66
CA LYS A 33 44.58 -16.63 -32.13
C LYS A 33 44.17 -17.92 -32.84
N GLU A 34 44.64 -19.06 -32.36
CA GLU A 34 44.28 -20.36 -32.90
C GLU A 34 42.82 -20.70 -32.61
N LEU A 35 42.33 -20.44 -31.39
CA LEU A 35 40.91 -20.62 -31.07
C LEU A 35 40.02 -19.74 -31.97
N ALA A 36 40.42 -18.49 -32.20
CA ALA A 36 39.73 -17.58 -33.11
C ALA A 36 39.63 -18.17 -34.53
N LEU A 37 40.73 -18.72 -35.04
CA LEU A 37 40.75 -19.41 -36.34
C LEU A 37 39.81 -20.62 -36.37
N ARG A 38 39.86 -21.50 -35.35
CA ARG A 38 39.04 -22.72 -35.27
C ARG A 38 37.53 -22.43 -35.15
N THR A 39 37.17 -21.34 -34.48
CA THR A 39 35.77 -20.93 -34.26
C THR A 39 35.21 -20.03 -35.37
N GLY A 40 36.08 -19.46 -36.21
CA GLY A 40 35.71 -18.38 -37.13
C GLY A 40 35.32 -17.08 -36.42
N LEU A 41 35.65 -16.93 -35.14
CA LEU A 41 35.43 -15.70 -34.37
C LEU A 41 36.64 -14.76 -34.51
N SER A 42 36.43 -13.47 -34.27
CA SER A 42 37.57 -12.53 -34.25
C SER A 42 38.47 -12.78 -33.03
N PRO A 43 39.81 -12.61 -33.14
CA PRO A 43 40.70 -12.65 -31.98
C PRO A 43 40.30 -11.69 -30.87
N LYS A 44 39.69 -10.54 -31.22
CA LYS A 44 39.13 -9.58 -30.27
C LYS A 44 37.99 -10.18 -29.44
N ALA A 45 37.06 -10.89 -30.07
CA ALA A 45 35.93 -11.50 -29.38
C ALA A 45 36.40 -12.55 -28.35
N ILE A 46 37.34 -13.42 -28.75
CA ILE A 46 37.96 -14.39 -27.83
C ILE A 46 38.66 -13.68 -26.68
N ASN A 47 39.44 -12.63 -26.98
CA ASN A 47 40.16 -11.88 -25.96
C ASN A 47 39.23 -11.21 -24.93
N GLU A 48 38.13 -10.60 -25.38
CA GLU A 48 37.15 -9.96 -24.50
C GLU A 48 36.44 -10.97 -23.59
N ILE A 49 36.19 -12.20 -24.08
CA ILE A 49 35.66 -13.29 -23.24
C ILE A 49 36.69 -13.69 -22.19
N VAL A 50 37.93 -14.00 -22.59
CA VAL A 50 39.02 -14.39 -21.68
C VAL A 50 39.31 -13.32 -20.63
N LYS A 51 39.26 -12.04 -21.02
CA LYS A 51 39.47 -10.89 -20.11
C LYS A 51 38.29 -10.58 -19.19
N GLY A 52 37.19 -11.34 -19.24
CA GLY A 52 36.05 -11.13 -18.36
C GLY A 52 35.08 -10.01 -18.77
N LYS A 53 35.24 -9.46 -19.98
CA LYS A 53 34.45 -8.32 -20.46
C LYS A 53 33.21 -8.72 -21.24
N ALA A 54 33.21 -9.92 -21.82
CA ALA A 54 32.09 -10.49 -22.55
C ALA A 54 31.80 -11.91 -22.07
N LEU A 55 30.52 -12.29 -22.05
CA LEU A 55 30.12 -13.66 -21.76
C LEU A 55 29.95 -14.45 -23.07
N PRO A 56 30.25 -15.77 -23.07
CA PRO A 56 29.88 -16.64 -24.19
C PRO A 56 28.39 -16.55 -24.50
N SER A 57 28.07 -16.17 -25.74
CA SER A 57 26.72 -16.26 -26.31
C SER A 57 26.40 -17.69 -26.74
N ARG A 58 25.13 -17.96 -27.08
CA ARG A 58 24.74 -19.27 -27.61
C ARG A 58 25.56 -19.66 -28.85
N GLU A 59 25.71 -18.74 -29.79
CA GLU A 59 26.51 -18.95 -31.00
C GLU A 59 27.99 -19.24 -30.67
N THR A 60 28.55 -18.54 -29.69
CA THR A 60 29.94 -18.76 -29.26
C THR A 60 30.10 -20.13 -28.59
N ALA A 61 29.12 -20.52 -27.77
CA ALA A 61 29.08 -21.80 -27.08
C ALA A 61 28.97 -22.98 -28.06
N ASP A 62 28.12 -22.89 -29.09
CA ASP A 62 28.00 -23.91 -30.15
C ASP A 62 29.33 -24.05 -30.94
N LYS A 63 30.08 -22.96 -31.13
CA LYS A 63 31.42 -22.98 -31.76
C LYS A 63 32.51 -23.55 -30.85
N PHE A 64 32.38 -23.40 -29.53
CA PHE A 64 33.31 -23.95 -28.54
C PHE A 64 33.13 -25.46 -28.34
N GLU A 65 31.92 -25.98 -28.47
CA GLU A 65 31.60 -27.40 -28.24
C GLU A 65 32.46 -28.39 -29.04
N PRO A 66 32.58 -28.30 -30.38
CA PRO A 66 33.41 -29.25 -31.15
C PRO A 66 34.90 -29.10 -30.85
N ILE A 67 35.32 -27.98 -30.27
CA ILE A 67 36.73 -27.72 -29.95
C ILE A 67 37.04 -28.32 -28.57
N PHE A 68 36.24 -27.99 -27.55
CA PHE A 68 36.54 -28.34 -26.16
C PHE A 68 35.85 -29.63 -25.68
N GLY A 69 34.89 -30.18 -26.44
CA GLY A 69 34.09 -31.34 -26.03
C GLY A 69 33.12 -31.05 -24.87
N LEU A 70 32.94 -29.77 -24.52
CA LEU A 70 31.99 -29.30 -23.51
C LEU A 70 30.76 -28.75 -24.23
N SER A 71 29.57 -29.22 -23.84
CA SER A 71 28.34 -28.84 -24.53
C SER A 71 28.11 -27.33 -24.52
N ALA A 72 27.41 -26.81 -25.52
CA ALA A 72 27.01 -25.40 -25.55
C ALA A 72 26.21 -25.02 -24.29
N ASN A 73 25.42 -25.96 -23.75
CA ASN A 73 24.68 -25.76 -22.50
C ASN A 73 25.59 -25.57 -21.29
N PHE A 74 26.76 -26.22 -21.22
CA PHE A 74 27.73 -25.99 -20.15
C PHE A 74 28.17 -24.52 -20.09
N TRP A 75 28.47 -23.93 -21.25
CA TRP A 75 28.85 -22.53 -21.36
C TRP A 75 27.70 -21.59 -21.05
N MET A 76 26.50 -21.88 -21.54
CA MET A 76 25.30 -21.10 -21.24
C MET A 76 24.96 -21.12 -19.75
N ASP A 77 25.07 -22.27 -19.09
CA ASP A 77 24.85 -22.40 -17.65
C ASP A 77 25.86 -21.57 -16.84
N LYS A 78 27.14 -21.59 -17.23
CA LYS A 78 28.16 -20.73 -16.61
C LYS A 78 27.86 -19.23 -16.83
N SER A 79 27.54 -18.83 -18.05
CA SER A 79 27.17 -17.44 -18.37
C SER A 79 25.97 -16.99 -17.54
N ASN A 80 24.91 -17.80 -17.47
CA ASN A 80 23.70 -17.49 -16.71
C ASN A 80 23.97 -17.35 -15.21
N ARG A 81 24.71 -18.30 -14.62
CA ARG A 81 25.08 -18.23 -13.19
C ARG A 81 25.92 -16.99 -12.89
N TYR A 82 26.84 -16.63 -13.78
CA TYR A 82 27.65 -15.43 -13.62
C TYR A 82 26.81 -14.14 -13.74
N MET A 83 25.87 -14.09 -14.68
CA MET A 83 24.92 -12.96 -14.79
C MET A 83 24.07 -12.81 -13.53
N ASP A 84 23.55 -13.91 -13.00
CA ASP A 84 22.79 -13.91 -11.75
C ASP A 84 23.62 -13.40 -10.57
N TYR A 85 24.88 -13.87 -10.46
CA TYR A 85 25.83 -13.42 -9.44
C TYR A 85 26.08 -11.90 -9.52
N ILE A 86 26.38 -11.36 -10.70
CA ILE A 86 26.62 -9.93 -10.90
C ILE A 86 25.34 -9.11 -10.66
N SER A 87 24.18 -9.61 -11.08
CA SER A 87 22.88 -8.97 -10.85
C SER A 87 22.58 -8.85 -9.36
N GLU A 88 22.82 -9.93 -8.60
CA GLU A 88 22.64 -9.93 -7.16
C GLU A 88 23.62 -8.98 -6.45
N ALA A 89 24.91 -9.00 -6.83
CA ALA A 89 25.92 -8.11 -6.27
C ALA A 89 25.55 -6.64 -6.48
N LYS A 90 25.07 -6.27 -7.68
CA LYS A 90 24.57 -4.92 -7.98
C LYS A 90 23.37 -4.55 -7.10
N LYS A 91 22.41 -5.46 -6.91
CA LYS A 91 21.26 -5.19 -6.03
C LYS A 91 21.66 -5.05 -4.57
N ARG A 92 22.62 -5.85 -4.08
CA ARG A 92 23.16 -5.73 -2.72
C ARG A 92 23.83 -4.37 -2.52
N HIS A 93 24.67 -3.95 -3.46
CA HIS A 93 25.29 -2.62 -3.42
C HIS A 93 24.26 -1.49 -3.42
N GLU A 94 23.21 -1.59 -4.25
CA GLU A 94 22.13 -0.60 -4.25
C GLU A 94 21.33 -0.63 -2.93
N ALA A 95 21.07 -1.80 -2.36
CA ALA A 95 20.39 -1.93 -1.08
C ALA A 95 21.17 -1.26 0.06
N GLU A 96 22.49 -1.40 0.10
CA GLU A 96 23.36 -0.70 1.05
C GLU A 96 23.27 0.82 0.89
N LYS A 97 23.35 1.31 -0.34
CA LYS A 97 23.21 2.74 -0.66
C LYS A 97 21.87 3.31 -0.22
N GLN A 98 20.78 2.56 -0.40
CA GLN A 98 19.42 2.99 -0.07
C GLN A 98 19.04 2.69 1.39
N PHE A 99 19.90 2.04 2.19
CA PHE A 99 19.54 1.59 3.53
C PHE A 99 19.09 2.71 4.46
N GLN A 100 19.73 3.88 4.40
CA GLN A 100 19.34 5.05 5.20
C GLN A 100 17.99 5.63 4.76
N PHE A 101 17.68 5.57 3.46
CA PHE A 101 16.36 5.95 2.95
C PHE A 101 15.27 5.02 3.50
N LEU A 102 15.50 3.70 3.45
CA LEU A 102 14.55 2.70 3.94
C LEU A 102 14.26 2.83 5.44
N LYS A 103 15.23 3.28 6.26
CA LYS A 103 15.03 3.49 7.70
C LYS A 103 13.98 4.55 8.06
N GLN A 104 13.59 5.41 7.12
CA GLN A 104 12.56 6.42 7.34
C GLN A 104 11.15 5.80 7.41
N PHE A 105 10.98 4.57 6.92
CA PHE A 105 9.70 3.88 6.96
C PHE A 105 9.43 3.22 8.32
N PRO A 106 8.18 3.26 8.81
CA PRO A 106 7.78 2.66 10.09
C PRO A 106 7.60 1.12 10.02
N PHE A 107 8.54 0.40 9.40
CA PHE A 107 8.50 -1.03 9.13
C PHE A 107 8.22 -1.91 10.37
N ALA A 108 8.90 -1.64 11.49
CA ALA A 108 8.72 -2.41 12.72
C ALA A 108 7.29 -2.35 13.28
N LYS A 109 6.59 -1.22 13.08
CA LYS A 109 5.22 -1.04 13.54
C LYS A 109 4.22 -1.67 12.58
N ALA A 110 4.47 -1.58 11.28
CA ALA A 110 3.68 -2.29 10.26
C ALA A 110 3.66 -3.81 10.51
N PHE A 111 4.77 -4.38 10.97
CA PHE A 111 4.83 -5.79 11.35
C PHE A 111 3.85 -6.15 12.50
N LYS A 112 3.69 -5.28 13.51
CA LYS A 112 2.76 -5.51 14.63
C LYS A 112 1.31 -5.65 14.16
N PHE A 113 0.96 -5.01 13.05
CA PHE A 113 -0.37 -5.04 12.44
C PHE A 113 -0.48 -6.06 11.30
N ASN A 114 0.40 -7.07 11.27
CA ASN A 114 0.41 -8.17 10.29
C ASN A 114 0.39 -7.70 8.83
N PHE A 115 1.17 -6.67 8.50
CA PHE A 115 1.33 -6.25 7.11
C PHE A 115 1.96 -7.39 6.30
N VAL A 116 1.58 -7.49 5.01
CA VAL A 116 1.77 -8.69 4.18
C VAL A 116 3.25 -9.08 3.94
N VAL A 117 4.21 -8.22 4.30
CA VAL A 117 5.64 -8.48 4.12
C VAL A 117 6.40 -8.32 5.44
N PRO A 118 7.15 -9.35 5.88
CA PRO A 118 7.92 -9.27 7.11
C PRO A 118 9.16 -8.41 6.90
N PHE A 119 9.06 -7.12 7.23
CA PHE A 119 10.21 -6.21 7.29
C PHE A 119 11.15 -6.49 8.48
N LYS A 120 10.96 -7.60 9.20
CA LYS A 120 11.76 -8.02 10.36
C LYS A 120 13.05 -8.70 9.89
N THR A 121 13.93 -7.93 9.28
CA THR A 121 15.27 -8.38 8.88
C THR A 121 16.31 -7.32 9.25
N ARG A 122 17.54 -7.78 9.49
CA ARG A 122 18.72 -6.92 9.70
C ARG A 122 19.58 -6.82 8.44
N ASP A 123 19.32 -7.65 7.42
CA ASP A 123 20.02 -7.60 6.13
C ASP A 123 19.44 -6.45 5.28
N PRO A 124 20.25 -5.42 4.94
CA PRO A 124 19.82 -4.35 4.03
C PRO A 124 19.26 -4.87 2.70
N TYR A 125 19.83 -5.94 2.16
CA TYR A 125 19.40 -6.52 0.90
C TYR A 125 17.99 -7.10 0.98
N GLU A 126 17.72 -7.92 2.00
CA GLU A 126 16.39 -8.46 2.22
C GLU A 126 15.36 -7.35 2.48
N LEU A 127 15.74 -6.30 3.23
CA LEU A 127 14.85 -5.18 3.48
C LEU A 127 14.49 -4.44 2.18
N TYR A 128 15.48 -4.19 1.32
CA TYR A 128 15.30 -3.53 0.02
C TYR A 128 14.44 -4.39 -0.93
N ASP A 129 14.74 -5.68 -1.07
CA ASP A 129 13.96 -6.60 -1.91
C ASP A 129 12.50 -6.71 -1.44
N ASN A 130 12.28 -6.82 -0.13
CA ASN A 130 10.95 -6.80 0.47
C ASN A 130 10.20 -5.48 0.21
N PHE A 131 10.90 -4.34 0.29
CA PHE A 131 10.34 -3.04 -0.02
C PHE A 131 9.87 -2.95 -1.48
N LEU A 132 10.72 -3.34 -2.44
CA LEU A 132 10.39 -3.33 -3.86
C LEU A 132 9.17 -4.20 -4.17
N LYS A 133 9.14 -5.42 -3.60
CA LYS A 133 8.01 -6.37 -3.75
C LYS A 133 6.72 -5.85 -3.12
N TYR A 134 6.81 -5.27 -1.92
CA TYR A 134 5.65 -4.74 -1.21
C TYR A 134 4.97 -3.61 -1.98
N PHE A 135 5.76 -2.63 -2.45
CA PHE A 135 5.28 -1.49 -3.22
C PHE A 135 5.07 -1.80 -4.71
N LYS A 136 5.49 -2.98 -5.19
CA LYS A 136 5.48 -3.38 -6.61
C LYS A 136 6.21 -2.36 -7.51
N VAL A 137 7.43 -1.98 -7.12
CA VAL A 137 8.28 -1.01 -7.83
C VAL A 137 9.64 -1.63 -8.15
N SER A 138 10.33 -1.11 -9.18
CA SER A 138 11.65 -1.60 -9.61
C SER A 138 12.82 -0.92 -8.89
N SER A 139 12.60 0.25 -8.27
CA SER A 139 13.62 0.98 -7.50
C SER A 139 13.00 1.96 -6.50
N VAL A 140 13.84 2.55 -5.66
CA VAL A 140 13.45 3.67 -4.78
C VAL A 140 13.05 4.91 -5.58
N GLU A 141 13.68 5.17 -6.71
CA GLU A 141 13.35 6.28 -7.59
C GLU A 141 11.93 6.12 -8.15
N GLN A 142 11.56 4.92 -8.60
CA GLN A 142 10.18 4.67 -9.04
C GLN A 142 9.19 4.73 -7.89
N TRP A 143 9.60 4.34 -6.68
CA TRP A 143 8.79 4.63 -5.51
C TRP A 143 8.62 6.14 -5.30
N LYS A 144 9.67 6.96 -5.40
CA LYS A 144 9.58 8.42 -5.26
C LYS A 144 8.72 9.04 -6.36
N GLU A 145 8.76 8.53 -7.59
CA GLU A 145 7.86 9.00 -8.64
C GLU A 145 6.41 8.63 -8.34
N MET A 146 6.12 7.37 -8.00
CA MET A 146 4.74 6.94 -7.74
C MET A 146 4.17 7.49 -6.42
N TRP A 147 5.03 7.70 -5.42
CA TRP A 147 4.67 7.95 -4.03
C TRP A 147 5.28 9.22 -3.45
N LEU A 148 6.07 10.03 -4.15
CA LEU A 148 6.42 11.44 -3.78
C LEU A 148 6.08 12.55 -4.83
N ASN A 149 6.07 12.29 -6.14
CA ASN A 149 5.72 13.27 -7.21
C ASN A 149 4.29 13.88 -7.14
N PRO A 150 4.11 15.14 -6.69
CA PRO A 150 2.81 15.78 -6.34
C PRO A 150 1.65 15.61 -7.32
N SER A 151 1.93 15.38 -8.60
CA SER A 151 0.92 15.04 -9.63
C SER A 151 0.10 13.79 -9.32
N VAL A 152 0.62 12.87 -8.49
CA VAL A 152 -0.10 11.69 -8.03
C VAL A 152 -0.98 12.02 -6.82
N ALA A 153 -2.29 11.94 -7.04
CA ALA A 153 -3.40 11.86 -6.10
C ALA A 153 -3.14 11.60 -4.61
N TYR A 154 -2.31 10.61 -4.27
CA TYR A 154 -2.20 10.06 -2.91
C TYR A 154 -1.71 11.04 -1.83
N ARG A 155 -1.17 12.20 -2.22
CA ARG A 155 -0.24 13.00 -1.38
C ARG A 155 -0.81 14.23 -0.75
N LYS A 156 -2.11 14.26 -0.81
CA LYS A 156 -2.82 15.49 -0.76
C LYS A 156 -3.72 15.47 0.50
N SER A 157 -3.35 14.66 1.47
CA SER A 157 -3.92 14.72 2.81
C SER A 157 -2.85 15.29 3.75
N PRO A 158 -3.23 16.02 4.81
CA PRO A 158 -2.29 16.49 5.82
C PRO A 158 -1.44 15.36 6.42
N ALA A 159 -1.94 14.12 6.38
CA ALA A 159 -1.18 12.94 6.80
C ALA A 159 0.03 12.65 5.92
N TYR A 160 -0.08 12.85 4.61
CA TYR A 160 1.00 12.60 3.66
C TYR A 160 2.05 13.71 3.67
N GLU A 161 1.62 14.96 3.84
CA GLU A 161 2.54 16.11 4.03
C GLU A 161 3.41 15.91 5.29
N ASN A 162 2.81 15.40 6.37
CA ASN A 162 3.52 15.17 7.62
C ASN A 162 4.45 13.95 7.58
N ASN A 163 4.02 12.83 6.99
CA ASN A 163 4.85 11.62 6.90
C ASN A 163 4.49 10.76 5.66
N PRO A 164 5.13 11.01 4.50
CA PRO A 164 4.84 10.28 3.28
C PRO A 164 5.20 8.79 3.36
N PHE A 165 6.18 8.43 4.19
CA PHE A 165 6.62 7.05 4.39
C PHE A 165 5.56 6.22 5.13
N ALA A 166 4.99 6.76 6.20
CA ALA A 166 3.91 6.10 6.93
C ALA A 166 2.60 6.06 6.10
N ALA A 167 2.27 7.16 5.43
CA ALA A 167 1.04 7.28 4.65
C ALA A 167 1.04 6.33 3.43
N SER A 168 2.14 6.27 2.68
CA SER A 168 2.29 5.32 1.56
C SER A 168 2.18 3.86 2.00
N MET A 169 2.79 3.48 3.13
CA MET A 169 2.66 2.12 3.67
C MET A 169 1.22 1.80 4.04
N TRP A 170 0.56 2.71 4.76
CA TRP A 170 -0.83 2.52 5.18
C TRP A 170 -1.76 2.37 3.97
N LEU A 171 -1.61 3.24 2.96
CA LEU A 171 -2.38 3.17 1.73
C LEU A 171 -2.08 1.90 0.93
N ARG A 172 -0.79 1.52 0.80
CA ARG A 172 -0.40 0.30 0.09
C ARG A 172 -0.97 -0.95 0.74
N GLN A 173 -0.97 -1.02 2.08
CA GLN A 173 -1.60 -2.10 2.81
C GLN A 173 -3.11 -2.15 2.55
N GLY A 174 -3.78 -0.99 2.56
CA GLY A 174 -5.18 -0.87 2.19
C GLY A 174 -5.45 -1.47 0.82
N ILE A 175 -4.63 -1.11 -0.18
CA ILE A 175 -4.75 -1.61 -1.55
C ILE A 175 -4.60 -3.13 -1.58
N ILE A 176 -3.58 -3.69 -0.91
CA ILE A 176 -3.35 -5.14 -0.88
C ILE A 176 -4.54 -5.88 -0.28
N GLN A 177 -5.11 -5.39 0.84
CA GLN A 177 -6.27 -6.01 1.45
C GLN A 177 -7.52 -5.87 0.57
N ALA A 178 -7.76 -4.67 0.02
CA ALA A 178 -8.89 -4.40 -0.84
C ALA A 178 -8.86 -5.24 -2.12
N GLU A 179 -7.68 -5.45 -2.74
CA GLU A 179 -7.50 -6.33 -3.91
C GLU A 179 -8.04 -7.75 -3.63
N ASN A 180 -7.87 -8.26 -2.41
CA ASN A 180 -8.27 -9.61 -2.01
C ASN A 180 -9.74 -9.75 -1.54
N ILE A 181 -10.47 -8.65 -1.33
CA ILE A 181 -11.89 -8.70 -0.96
C ILE A 181 -12.74 -8.94 -2.20
N ALA A 182 -13.58 -9.97 -2.23
CA ALA A 182 -14.52 -10.16 -3.34
C ALA A 182 -15.66 -9.12 -3.27
N CYS A 183 -15.94 -8.45 -4.39
CA CYS A 183 -17.05 -7.50 -4.50
C CYS A 183 -17.77 -7.69 -5.84
N GLU A 184 -19.03 -7.27 -5.90
CA GLU A 184 -19.74 -7.06 -7.17
C GLU A 184 -19.12 -5.88 -7.95
N LEU A 185 -19.58 -5.67 -9.19
CA LEU A 185 -19.18 -4.52 -9.99
C LEU A 185 -19.76 -3.23 -9.40
N PHE A 186 -18.95 -2.17 -9.41
CA PHE A 186 -19.37 -0.88 -8.88
C PHE A 186 -20.56 -0.29 -9.63
N ASP A 187 -21.62 0.00 -8.87
CA ASP A 187 -22.81 0.68 -9.36
C ASP A 187 -23.14 1.86 -8.45
N LYS A 188 -23.03 3.06 -9.01
CA LYS A 188 -23.25 4.32 -8.30
C LYS A 188 -24.68 4.45 -7.75
N GLN A 189 -25.68 3.94 -8.48
CA GLN A 189 -27.07 4.04 -8.05
C GLN A 189 -27.37 3.03 -6.95
N LYS A 190 -26.89 1.79 -7.07
CA LYS A 190 -26.98 0.81 -5.97
C LYS A 190 -26.25 1.31 -4.72
N ALA A 191 -25.07 1.89 -4.87
CA ALA A 191 -24.32 2.50 -3.77
C ALA A 191 -25.10 3.61 -3.06
N LYS A 192 -25.85 4.45 -3.80
CA LYS A 192 -26.78 5.42 -3.18
C LYS A 192 -27.92 4.74 -2.44
N ASN A 193 -28.47 3.68 -3.01
CA ASN A 193 -29.65 2.99 -2.46
C ASN A 193 -29.36 2.26 -1.14
N ILE A 194 -28.12 1.86 -0.86
CA ILE A 194 -27.75 1.19 0.40
C ILE A 194 -27.48 2.16 1.57
N ILE A 195 -27.37 3.48 1.31
CA ILE A 195 -27.07 4.49 2.34
C ILE A 195 -28.02 4.41 3.55
N PRO A 196 -29.36 4.29 3.38
CA PRO A 196 -30.27 4.20 4.52
C PRO A 196 -30.01 2.97 5.41
N GLU A 197 -29.65 1.83 4.82
CA GLU A 197 -29.32 0.62 5.58
C GLU A 197 -28.00 0.76 6.34
N ILE A 198 -26.98 1.34 5.71
CA ILE A 198 -25.71 1.66 6.40
C ILE A 198 -25.95 2.65 7.55
N LYS A 199 -26.81 3.66 7.34
CA LYS A 199 -27.14 4.63 8.38
C LYS A 199 -27.77 3.96 9.61
N LYS A 200 -28.64 2.95 9.43
CA LYS A 200 -29.22 2.19 10.56
C LYS A 200 -28.14 1.49 11.39
N LEU A 201 -27.06 1.01 10.76
CA LEU A 201 -25.94 0.37 11.46
C LEU A 201 -25.27 1.31 12.46
N THR A 202 -25.42 2.63 12.31
CA THR A 202 -24.85 3.59 13.26
C THR A 202 -25.37 3.43 14.69
N MET A 203 -26.57 2.85 14.86
CA MET A 203 -27.20 2.62 16.16
C MET A 203 -26.74 1.32 16.84
N GLU A 204 -26.02 0.45 16.14
CA GLU A 204 -25.45 -0.77 16.70
C GLU A 204 -24.07 -0.47 17.31
N PRO A 205 -23.91 -0.52 18.65
CA PRO A 205 -22.64 -0.21 19.28
C PRO A 205 -21.58 -1.32 19.13
N ASN A 206 -21.98 -2.56 18.84
CA ASN A 206 -21.05 -3.69 18.78
C ASN A 206 -20.42 -3.82 17.37
N PRO A 207 -19.09 -3.59 17.21
CA PRO A 207 -18.41 -3.76 15.94
C PRO A 207 -18.48 -5.18 15.38
N GLU A 208 -18.60 -6.20 16.23
CA GLU A 208 -18.74 -7.59 15.76
C GLU A 208 -20.06 -7.84 15.03
N ILE A 209 -21.06 -6.96 15.22
CA ILE A 209 -22.36 -7.04 14.57
C ILE A 209 -22.41 -6.13 13.34
N PHE A 210 -22.01 -4.86 13.47
CA PHE A 210 -22.18 -3.91 12.37
C PHE A 210 -21.09 -4.01 11.30
N ILE A 211 -19.85 -4.37 11.65
CA ILE A 211 -18.75 -4.43 10.66
C ILE A 211 -19.06 -5.48 9.59
N PRO A 212 -19.41 -6.74 9.90
CA PRO A 212 -19.71 -7.73 8.86
C PRO A 212 -20.82 -7.27 7.90
N LYS A 213 -21.90 -6.68 8.44
CA LYS A 213 -23.01 -6.13 7.65
C LYS A 213 -22.58 -4.96 6.78
N LEU A 214 -21.75 -4.06 7.31
CA LEU A 214 -21.19 -2.93 6.56
C LEU A 214 -20.36 -3.43 5.38
N LEU A 215 -19.46 -4.40 5.62
CA LEU A 215 -18.63 -4.99 4.58
C LEU A 215 -19.49 -5.64 3.49
N GLU A 216 -20.50 -6.42 3.87
CA GLU A 216 -21.44 -7.08 2.95
C GLU A 216 -22.18 -6.06 2.06
N LEU A 217 -22.80 -5.05 2.68
CA LEU A 217 -23.51 -3.99 1.97
C LEU A 217 -22.60 -3.28 0.96
N CYS A 218 -21.39 -2.89 1.38
CA CYS A 218 -20.44 -2.22 0.50
C CYS A 218 -19.91 -3.14 -0.62
N CYS A 219 -19.62 -4.41 -0.32
CA CYS A 219 -19.15 -5.37 -1.31
C CYS A 219 -20.19 -5.63 -2.40
N SER A 220 -21.50 -5.65 -2.06
CA SER A 220 -22.59 -5.81 -3.04
C SER A 220 -22.73 -4.65 -4.03
N VAL A 221 -22.00 -3.55 -3.83
CA VAL A 221 -21.99 -2.38 -4.73
C VAL A 221 -20.59 -2.01 -5.23
N GLY A 222 -19.63 -2.94 -5.14
CA GLY A 222 -18.26 -2.74 -5.63
C GLY A 222 -17.36 -1.88 -4.76
N ILE A 223 -17.68 -1.72 -3.46
CA ILE A 223 -16.87 -0.97 -2.50
C ILE A 223 -16.25 -1.96 -1.50
N ALA A 224 -14.93 -2.15 -1.60
CA ALA A 224 -14.12 -2.90 -0.66
C ALA A 224 -13.74 -1.99 0.54
N VAL A 225 -14.44 -2.17 1.66
CA VAL A 225 -14.11 -1.47 2.90
C VAL A 225 -12.98 -2.19 3.63
N VAL A 226 -11.95 -1.44 4.01
CA VAL A 226 -10.75 -1.95 4.69
C VAL A 226 -10.53 -1.15 5.96
N LEU A 227 -10.24 -1.85 7.06
CA LEU A 227 -9.99 -1.26 8.37
C LEU A 227 -8.54 -1.57 8.77
N ILE A 228 -7.66 -0.58 8.79
CA ILE A 228 -6.25 -0.75 9.17
C ILE A 228 -5.87 0.33 10.19
N PRO A 229 -5.34 -0.04 11.37
CA PRO A 229 -4.84 0.93 12.35
C PRO A 229 -3.93 1.98 11.72
N SER A 230 -4.12 3.24 12.10
CA SER A 230 -3.17 4.30 11.74
C SER A 230 -1.76 3.90 12.19
N ILE A 231 -0.80 3.97 11.25
CA ILE A 231 0.62 3.83 11.56
C ILE A 231 1.11 5.15 12.16
N GLN A 232 1.94 5.11 13.21
CA GLN A 232 2.50 6.31 13.80
C GLN A 232 3.18 7.19 12.72
N GLY A 233 2.73 8.44 12.60
CA GLY A 233 3.13 9.38 11.56
C GLY A 233 2.05 9.59 10.48
N CYS A 234 1.16 8.62 10.24
CA CYS A 234 0.03 8.77 9.33
C CYS A 234 -1.21 9.23 10.11
N THR A 235 -1.60 10.48 9.96
CA THR A 235 -2.76 11.05 10.66
C THR A 235 -4.09 10.88 9.90
N ALA A 236 -4.11 10.14 8.80
CA ALA A 236 -5.31 10.00 7.99
C ALA A 236 -6.41 9.24 8.75
N SER A 237 -7.65 9.73 8.68
CA SER A 237 -8.82 9.04 9.22
C SER A 237 -9.41 8.04 8.22
N GLY A 238 -9.31 8.37 6.93
CA GLY A 238 -9.74 7.54 5.82
C GLY A 238 -8.95 7.80 4.54
N ALA A 239 -9.20 6.99 3.53
CA ALA A 239 -8.78 7.23 2.15
C ALA A 239 -9.65 6.43 1.17
N THR A 240 -9.91 7.01 0.00
CA THR A 240 -10.64 6.36 -1.09
C THR A 240 -9.75 6.16 -2.31
N LYS A 241 -9.82 4.98 -2.94
CA LYS A 241 -9.08 4.70 -4.17
C LYS A 241 -9.82 3.75 -5.11
N TRP A 242 -9.97 4.15 -6.37
CA TRP A 242 -10.33 3.24 -7.45
C TRP A 242 -9.18 2.25 -7.70
N LEU A 243 -9.45 0.95 -7.56
CA LEU A 243 -8.50 -0.12 -7.86
C LEU A 243 -8.52 -0.44 -9.36
N ASN A 244 -9.71 -0.35 -9.98
CA ASN A 244 -9.97 -0.46 -11.40
C ASN A 244 -11.31 0.25 -11.71
N SER A 245 -11.87 0.05 -12.91
CA SER A 245 -13.15 0.67 -13.32
C SER A 245 -14.34 0.26 -12.44
N ASP A 246 -14.29 -0.90 -11.81
CA ASP A 246 -15.46 -1.57 -11.25
C ASP A 246 -15.32 -1.86 -9.75
N LYS A 247 -14.22 -1.43 -9.13
CA LYS A 247 -13.96 -1.67 -7.73
C LYS A 247 -13.24 -0.50 -7.07
N VAL A 248 -13.80 -0.07 -5.95
CA VAL A 248 -13.26 1.00 -5.11
C VAL A 248 -12.85 0.45 -3.76
N MET A 249 -11.73 0.93 -3.26
CA MET A 249 -11.32 0.78 -1.87
C MET A 249 -11.81 1.99 -1.05
N LEU A 250 -12.41 1.70 0.10
CA LEU A 250 -12.66 2.66 1.18
C LEU A 250 -11.86 2.21 2.40
N LEU A 251 -10.84 2.96 2.77
CA LEU A 251 -9.92 2.63 3.86
C LEU A 251 -10.22 3.51 5.07
N LEU A 252 -10.25 2.94 6.28
CA LEU A 252 -10.44 3.68 7.55
C LEU A 252 -9.40 3.29 8.59
N SER A 253 -8.93 4.28 9.36
CA SER A 253 -7.89 4.08 10.38
C SER A 253 -8.39 3.90 11.81
N LEU A 254 -9.68 4.12 12.04
CA LEU A 254 -10.29 4.29 13.37
C LEU A 254 -9.60 5.37 14.22
N ARG A 255 -9.12 6.46 13.60
CA ARG A 255 -8.60 7.61 14.36
C ARG A 255 -9.64 8.10 15.37
N HIS A 256 -9.20 8.49 16.56
CA HIS A 256 -10.03 8.85 17.73
C HIS A 256 -10.84 7.71 18.36
N LYS A 257 -11.04 6.59 17.65
CA LYS A 257 -11.64 5.35 18.17
C LYS A 257 -13.02 5.56 18.80
N THR A 258 -13.80 6.51 18.31
CA THR A 258 -15.18 6.74 18.74
C THR A 258 -16.16 6.58 17.59
N ASN A 259 -17.39 6.18 17.91
CA ASN A 259 -18.43 5.92 16.92
C ASN A 259 -18.76 7.13 16.04
N ASP A 260 -18.77 8.35 16.59
CA ASP A 260 -18.99 9.56 15.83
C ASP A 260 -17.93 9.82 14.76
N HIS A 261 -16.65 9.68 15.12
CA HIS A 261 -15.54 9.84 14.17
C HIS A 261 -15.53 8.73 13.13
N PHE A 262 -15.76 7.47 13.56
CA PHE A 262 -15.83 6.33 12.64
C PHE A 262 -16.88 6.53 11.55
N TRP A 263 -18.13 6.82 11.95
CA TRP A 263 -19.23 6.95 11.00
C TRP A 263 -19.11 8.21 10.15
N PHE A 264 -18.61 9.32 10.72
CA PHE A 264 -18.33 10.52 9.93
C PHE A 264 -17.27 10.25 8.86
N SER A 265 -16.12 9.66 9.23
CA SER A 265 -15.07 9.31 8.28
C SER A 265 -15.56 8.32 7.22
N PHE A 266 -16.34 7.31 7.60
CA PHE A 266 -16.94 6.39 6.63
C PHE A 266 -17.78 7.13 5.59
N PHE A 267 -18.73 7.97 6.02
CA PHE A 267 -19.62 8.67 5.09
C PHE A 267 -18.91 9.77 4.29
N HIS A 268 -17.85 10.38 4.84
CA HIS A 268 -16.99 11.32 4.12
C HIS A 268 -16.31 10.61 2.94
N GLU A 269 -15.66 9.47 3.18
CA GLU A 269 -15.05 8.67 2.11
C GLU A 269 -16.11 8.16 1.11
N PHE A 270 -17.28 7.72 1.61
CA PHE A 270 -18.40 7.34 0.76
C PHE A 270 -18.90 8.50 -0.11
N GLY A 271 -18.84 9.73 0.41
CA GLY A 271 -19.11 10.97 -0.30
C GLY A 271 -18.18 11.16 -1.48
N HIS A 272 -16.86 10.98 -1.29
CA HIS A 272 -15.90 11.03 -2.40
C HIS A 272 -16.22 10.03 -3.51
N ILE A 273 -16.59 8.80 -3.14
CA ILE A 273 -16.96 7.75 -4.11
C ILE A 273 -18.16 8.18 -4.96
N LEU A 274 -19.16 8.83 -4.36
CA LEU A 274 -20.40 9.18 -5.02
C LEU A 274 -20.38 10.53 -5.73
N LEU A 275 -19.72 11.53 -5.16
CA LEU A 275 -19.75 12.89 -5.69
C LEU A 275 -18.67 13.11 -6.75
N HIS A 276 -17.60 12.35 -6.68
CA HIS A 276 -16.41 12.63 -7.45
C HIS A 276 -16.02 11.46 -8.38
N GLY A 277 -15.28 11.73 -9.46
CA GLY A 277 -15.11 10.80 -10.60
C GLY A 277 -13.99 9.75 -10.49
N LYS A 278 -14.03 8.71 -11.33
CA LYS A 278 -13.07 7.57 -11.36
C LYS A 278 -11.62 7.95 -11.68
N LYS A 279 -11.40 9.03 -12.44
CA LYS A 279 -10.07 9.51 -12.83
C LYS A 279 -9.39 10.32 -11.73
N ASP A 280 -10.16 10.72 -10.74
CA ASP A 280 -9.64 11.37 -9.57
C ASP A 280 -9.33 10.27 -8.56
N THR A 281 -8.05 9.95 -8.43
CA THR A 281 -7.60 9.52 -7.11
C THR A 281 -7.42 10.86 -6.36
N PHE A 282 -8.13 11.06 -5.25
CA PHE A 282 -8.35 12.38 -4.61
C PHE A 282 -7.21 12.74 -3.64
N ILE A 283 -6.84 14.00 -3.29
CA ILE A 283 -6.97 15.39 -3.78
C ILE A 283 -6.24 16.33 -2.74
N GLU A 284 -5.75 17.54 -3.14
CA GLU A 284 -4.87 18.65 -2.56
C GLU A 284 -3.64 18.99 -3.42
N ASP A 285 -3.87 19.68 -4.53
CA ASP A 285 -2.96 20.72 -4.99
C ASP A 285 -3.48 22.00 -4.33
N LYS A 286 -2.64 23.02 -4.14
CA LYS A 286 -3.07 24.32 -3.58
C LYS A 286 -3.95 25.11 -4.58
N ASN A 287 -4.89 24.44 -5.24
CA ASN A 287 -5.88 24.96 -6.16
C ASN A 287 -7.27 24.86 -5.53
N SER A 288 -8.08 25.90 -5.68
CA SER A 288 -9.41 26.09 -5.06
C SER A 288 -10.41 24.93 -5.22
N ARG A 289 -10.24 24.04 -6.20
CA ARG A 289 -11.14 22.91 -6.47
C ARG A 289 -11.07 21.79 -5.43
N ASP A 290 -9.92 21.64 -4.79
CA ASP A 290 -9.65 20.52 -3.88
C ASP A 290 -10.34 20.76 -2.53
N VAL A 291 -10.28 22.00 -2.04
CA VAL A 291 -11.06 22.47 -0.87
C VAL A 291 -12.57 22.30 -1.08
N VAL A 292 -13.07 22.55 -2.31
CA VAL A 292 -14.50 22.37 -2.61
C VAL A 292 -14.91 20.89 -2.51
N LYS A 293 -14.10 19.97 -3.02
CA LYS A 293 -14.42 18.53 -2.94
C LYS A 293 -14.41 18.01 -1.51
N GLU A 294 -13.44 18.43 -0.69
CA GLU A 294 -13.41 18.10 0.74
C GLU A 294 -14.66 18.64 1.46
N GLN A 295 -15.05 19.89 1.18
CA GLN A 295 -16.26 20.47 1.76
C GLN A 295 -17.53 19.73 1.31
N GLU A 296 -17.61 19.33 0.03
CA GLU A 296 -18.72 18.53 -0.50
C GLU A 296 -18.82 17.16 0.20
N ALA A 297 -17.69 16.51 0.46
CA ALA A 297 -17.64 15.24 1.19
C ALA A 297 -18.04 15.41 2.67
N ASP A 298 -17.57 16.48 3.32
CA ASP A 298 -17.96 16.84 4.70
C ASP A 298 -19.46 17.16 4.81
N ASP A 299 -20.00 17.91 3.85
CA ASP A 299 -21.42 18.23 3.76
C ASP A 299 -22.24 16.97 3.49
N PHE A 300 -21.76 16.09 2.61
CA PHE A 300 -22.39 14.81 2.33
C PHE A 300 -22.46 13.93 3.59
N ALA A 301 -21.36 13.79 4.32
CA ALA A 301 -21.29 13.02 5.55
C ALA A 301 -22.23 13.60 6.62
N SER A 302 -22.14 14.91 6.85
CA SER A 302 -22.95 15.63 7.82
C SER A 302 -24.45 15.47 7.54
N ASN A 303 -24.87 15.67 6.29
CA ASN A 303 -26.27 15.66 5.88
C ASN A 303 -26.86 14.25 5.74
N THR A 304 -26.03 13.26 5.42
CA THR A 304 -26.45 11.85 5.41
C THR A 304 -26.75 11.37 6.83
N LEU A 305 -25.87 11.68 7.78
CA LEU A 305 -26.06 11.35 9.19
C LEU A 305 -27.25 12.12 9.78
N ILE A 306 -27.25 13.45 9.65
CA ILE A 306 -28.31 14.32 10.17
C ILE A 306 -28.60 15.40 9.12
N SER A 307 -29.79 15.34 8.51
CA SER A 307 -30.19 16.31 7.49
C SER A 307 -30.11 17.73 8.04
N LYS A 308 -29.72 18.69 7.18
CA LYS A 308 -29.65 20.12 7.53
C LYS A 308 -30.92 20.61 8.22
N SER A 309 -32.11 20.29 7.69
CA SER A 309 -33.40 20.66 8.28
C SER A 309 -33.62 20.14 9.71
N ASN A 310 -33.23 18.90 9.99
CA ASN A 310 -33.36 18.33 11.34
C ASN A 310 -32.33 18.95 12.29
N TRP A 311 -31.11 19.17 11.80
CA TRP A 311 -30.06 19.82 12.57
C TRP A 311 -30.42 21.25 12.95
N ASP A 312 -30.82 22.08 11.97
CA ASP A 312 -31.15 23.49 12.18
C ASP A 312 -32.29 23.64 13.22
N ARG A 313 -33.29 22.75 13.18
CA ARG A 313 -34.36 22.71 14.19
C ARG A 313 -33.86 22.33 15.58
N PHE A 314 -32.96 21.36 15.67
CA PHE A 314 -32.39 20.93 16.95
C PHE A 314 -31.48 21.99 17.56
N GLU A 315 -30.65 22.62 16.74
CA GLU A 315 -29.77 23.73 17.11
C GLU A 315 -30.58 24.96 17.56
N TYR A 316 -31.65 25.32 16.84
CA TYR A 316 -32.54 26.43 17.22
C TYR A 316 -33.19 26.25 18.60
N VAL A 317 -33.56 25.02 18.98
CA VAL A 317 -34.12 24.73 20.31
C VAL A 317 -33.07 24.97 21.42
N GLY A 318 -31.78 24.82 21.11
CA GLY A 318 -30.68 25.19 22.01
C GLY A 318 -30.53 24.34 23.27
N ARG A 319 -31.24 23.21 23.37
CA ARG A 319 -31.26 22.35 24.55
C ARG A 319 -30.41 21.09 24.34
N PHE A 320 -29.20 21.10 24.87
CA PHE A 320 -28.19 20.05 24.63
C PHE A 320 -27.93 19.14 25.85
N ASP A 321 -28.97 18.87 26.66
CA ASP A 321 -28.86 17.89 27.73
C ASP A 321 -28.93 16.44 27.21
N GLN A 322 -28.57 15.48 28.07
CA GLN A 322 -28.50 14.07 27.71
C GLN A 322 -29.80 13.55 27.10
N LYS A 323 -30.95 13.90 27.68
CA LYS A 323 -32.26 13.42 27.22
C LYS A 323 -32.57 14.00 25.85
N SER A 324 -32.39 15.31 25.67
CA SER A 324 -32.63 15.96 24.38
C SER A 324 -31.75 15.40 23.25
N ILE A 325 -30.48 15.09 23.53
CA ILE A 325 -29.58 14.48 22.53
C ILE A 325 -30.04 13.06 22.18
N VAL A 326 -30.39 12.23 23.16
CA VAL A 326 -30.83 10.85 22.94
C VAL A 326 -32.16 10.82 22.17
N ASP A 327 -33.13 11.64 22.57
CA ASP A 327 -34.44 11.73 21.93
C ASP A 327 -34.30 12.17 20.46
N PHE A 328 -33.44 13.17 20.20
CA PHE A 328 -33.17 13.63 18.84
C PHE A 328 -32.46 12.56 17.99
N ALA A 329 -31.44 11.90 18.55
CA ALA A 329 -30.71 10.83 17.87
C ALA A 329 -31.64 9.67 17.46
N SER A 330 -32.52 9.24 18.37
CA SER A 330 -33.53 8.23 18.10
C SER A 330 -34.48 8.66 17.00
N LYS A 331 -34.92 9.93 17.00
CA LYS A 331 -35.83 10.47 15.98
C LYS A 331 -35.22 10.49 14.57
N VAL A 332 -33.93 10.79 14.44
CA VAL A 332 -33.24 10.88 13.14
C VAL A 332 -32.54 9.58 12.72
N GLY A 333 -32.59 8.54 13.58
CA GLY A 333 -32.06 7.20 13.32
C GLY A 333 -30.54 7.14 13.32
N VAL A 334 -29.88 7.74 14.32
CA VAL A 334 -28.41 7.67 14.51
C VAL A 334 -28.04 7.42 15.97
N ALA A 335 -26.81 6.97 16.24
CA ALA A 335 -26.32 6.91 17.61
C ALA A 335 -26.21 8.29 18.27
N PRO A 336 -26.53 8.42 19.58
CA PRO A 336 -26.39 9.68 20.33
C PRO A 336 -24.98 10.30 20.26
N GLY A 337 -23.94 9.45 20.21
CA GLY A 337 -22.56 9.89 20.05
C GLY A 337 -22.32 10.73 18.81
N ILE A 338 -23.02 10.45 17.70
CA ILE A 338 -22.91 11.21 16.43
C ILE A 338 -23.47 12.63 16.57
N VAL A 339 -24.63 12.77 17.22
CA VAL A 339 -25.22 14.08 17.53
C VAL A 339 -24.27 14.88 18.42
N LEU A 340 -23.74 14.25 19.48
CA LEU A 340 -22.76 14.88 20.36
C LEU A 340 -21.48 15.28 19.60
N GLY A 341 -20.99 14.42 18.69
CA GLY A 341 -19.84 14.73 17.85
C GLY A 341 -20.05 15.97 16.99
N ARG A 342 -21.23 16.13 16.39
CA ARG A 342 -21.57 17.33 15.60
C ARG A 342 -21.68 18.58 16.47
N LEU A 343 -22.27 18.48 17.67
CA LEU A 343 -22.30 19.59 18.65
C LEU A 343 -20.87 20.03 19.02
N GLN A 344 -19.96 19.08 19.23
CA GLN A 344 -18.56 19.36 19.56
C GLN A 344 -17.78 19.98 18.41
N LYS A 345 -17.99 19.49 17.19
CA LYS A 345 -17.39 20.07 15.98
C LYS A 345 -17.86 21.49 15.70
N LYS A 346 -19.11 21.82 16.07
CA LYS A 346 -19.71 23.17 15.98
C LYS A 346 -19.40 24.05 17.19
N GLU A 347 -18.58 23.59 18.14
CA GLU A 347 -18.20 24.32 19.36
C GLU A 347 -19.38 24.67 20.29
N LEU A 348 -20.53 24.03 20.11
CA LEU A 348 -21.71 24.19 20.96
C LEU A 348 -21.57 23.44 22.29
N LEU A 349 -20.71 22.42 22.33
CA LEU A 349 -20.27 21.73 23.54
C LEU A 349 -18.77 21.44 23.46
N PRO A 350 -18.01 21.51 24.57
CA PRO A 350 -16.59 21.18 24.55
C PRO A 350 -16.35 19.66 24.39
N TYR A 351 -15.21 19.27 23.83
CA TYR A 351 -14.84 17.86 23.70
C TYR A 351 -14.72 17.13 25.04
N GLN A 352 -14.34 17.84 26.10
CA GLN A 352 -14.19 17.32 27.47
C GLN A 352 -15.50 17.31 28.27
N HIS A 353 -16.64 17.57 27.63
CA HIS A 353 -17.94 17.59 28.30
C HIS A 353 -18.29 16.24 28.97
N VAL A 354 -19.01 16.27 30.08
CA VAL A 354 -19.40 15.06 30.85
C VAL A 354 -20.18 14.04 30.00
N LEU A 355 -20.92 14.52 29.00
CA LEU A 355 -21.70 13.66 28.09
C LEU A 355 -20.82 12.85 27.13
N THR A 356 -19.56 13.22 26.91
CA THR A 356 -18.65 12.47 26.02
C THR A 356 -18.52 11.02 26.47
N LYS A 357 -18.30 10.79 27.77
CA LYS A 357 -18.18 9.43 28.33
C LYS A 357 -19.51 8.67 28.39
N LYS A 358 -20.64 9.38 28.33
CA LYS A 358 -21.98 8.79 28.45
C LYS A 358 -22.58 8.41 27.10
N LEU A 359 -22.28 9.17 26.05
CA LEU A 359 -22.98 9.06 24.76
C LEU A 359 -22.09 8.54 23.62
N LYS A 360 -20.76 8.65 23.72
CA LYS A 360 -19.86 8.06 22.71
C LYS A 360 -19.54 6.61 23.05
N VAL A 361 -19.52 5.79 22.00
CA VAL A 361 -19.02 4.41 22.07
C VAL A 361 -17.57 4.42 21.62
N TYR A 362 -16.71 3.72 22.36
CA TYR A 362 -15.29 3.64 22.07
C TYR A 362 -14.94 2.26 21.50
N TYR A 363 -14.20 2.25 20.40
CA TYR A 363 -13.74 1.05 19.72
C TYR A 363 -12.27 0.77 20.04
N LYS A 364 -11.84 -0.48 19.86
CA LYS A 364 -10.45 -0.90 20.03
C LYS A 364 -10.10 -1.93 18.96
N TRP A 365 -8.84 -1.97 18.56
CA TRP A 365 -8.34 -3.05 17.72
C TRP A 365 -8.14 -4.31 18.58
N ARG A 366 -8.48 -5.48 18.03
CA ARG A 366 -8.24 -6.76 18.71
C ARG A 366 -6.76 -6.94 19.07
N GLU A 367 -5.86 -6.50 18.21
CA GLU A 367 -4.40 -6.56 18.35
C GLU A 367 -3.83 -5.65 19.44
N GLU A 368 -4.63 -4.69 19.95
CA GLU A 368 -4.26 -3.85 21.11
C GLU A 368 -4.74 -4.45 22.43
N SER A 369 -5.57 -5.49 22.37
CA SER A 369 -6.19 -6.15 23.53
C SER A 369 -5.51 -7.48 23.89
N ALA A 370 -4.42 -7.82 23.19
CA ALA A 370 -3.62 -9.04 23.35
C ALA A 370 -2.22 -8.74 23.89
#